data_AF-A0A1Q3HKP1-F1
#
_entry.id   AF-A0A1Q3HKP1-F1
#
_cell.length_a   1.000
_cell.length_b   1.000
_cell.length_c   1.000
_cell.angle_alpha   90.00
_cell.angle_beta   90.00
_cell.angle_gamma   90.00
#
_symmetry.space_group_name_H-M   'P 1'
#
loop_
_entity.id
_entity.type
_entity.pdbx_description
1 polymer ?
#
loop_
_entity_poly.entity_id
_entity_poly.type
_entity_poly.pdbx_seq_one_letter_code
_entity_poly.pdbx_strand_id
1 'polypeptide(L)' 'MDDARRVILELGFNEEWFSDSICVCAERGDTAIGITQFEKQGMGVSIGSRDASEIARIGDVLKKQLGLSLQKPR' A
#
# COMPACT_ATOMS: atom_id res chain seq x y z
N MET A 1 5.09 10.88 1.33
CA MET A 1 3.78 10.22 1.18
C MET A 1 3.09 10.45 -0.15
N ASP A 2 3.25 11.60 -0.80
CA ASP A 2 2.54 11.93 -2.05
C ASP A 2 2.74 10.92 -3.19
N ASP A 3 3.95 10.39 -3.35
CA ASP A 3 4.22 9.34 -4.35
C ASP A 3 3.43 8.06 -4.06
N ALA A 4 3.38 7.63 -2.79
CA ALA A 4 2.64 6.44 -2.37
C ALA A 4 1.14 6.59 -2.59
N ARG A 5 0.61 7.78 -2.30
CA ARG A 5 -0.77 8.17 -2.57
C ARG A 5 -1.08 8.06 -4.06
N ARG A 6 -0.23 8.63 -4.92
CA ARG A 6 -0.37 8.54 -6.38
C ARG A 6 -0.40 7.08 -6.85
N VAL A 7 0.53 6.23 -6.38
CA VAL A 7 0.58 4.80 -6.77
C VAL A 7 -0.72 4.08 -6.43
N ILE A 8 -1.29 4.34 -5.25
CA ILE A 8 -2.53 3.70 -4.79
C ILE A 8 -3.73 4.12 -5.66
N LEU A 9 -3.82 5.41 -6.01
CA LEU A 9 -4.85 5.91 -6.92
C LEU A 9 -4.68 5.34 -8.34
N GLU A 10 -3.46 5.21 -8.84
CA GLU A 10 -3.15 4.55 -10.12
C GLU A 10 -3.55 3.05 -10.12
N LEU A 11 -3.46 2.40 -8.96
CA LEU A 11 -3.96 1.05 -8.74
C LEU A 11 -5.49 1.00 -8.61
N GLY A 12 -6.19 2.12 -8.68
CA GLY A 12 -7.66 2.19 -8.64
C GLY A 12 -8.25 1.94 -7.24
N PHE A 13 -7.47 2.18 -6.19
CA PHE A 13 -8.00 2.20 -4.83
C PHE A 13 -8.62 3.55 -4.52
N ASN A 14 -9.63 3.54 -3.65
CA ASN A 14 -10.22 4.75 -3.09
C ASN A 14 -9.61 5.02 -1.73
N GLU A 15 -9.21 6.27 -1.47
CA GLU A 15 -8.67 6.66 -0.16
C GLU A 15 -9.75 6.63 0.93
N GLU A 16 -9.37 6.06 2.06
CA GLU A 16 -10.19 6.00 3.25
C GLU A 16 -10.04 7.25 4.12
N TRP A 17 -11.06 7.51 4.96
CA TRP A 17 -11.19 8.69 5.81
C TRP A 17 -10.03 8.93 6.80
N PHE A 18 -9.22 7.90 7.08
CA PHE A 18 -8.10 7.94 8.01
C PHE A 18 -6.73 8.10 7.31
N SER A 19 -6.73 8.41 6.01
CA SER A 19 -5.51 8.78 5.28
C SER A 19 -5.08 10.20 5.64
N ASP A 20 -3.81 10.39 6.00
CA ASP A 20 -3.23 11.67 6.38
C ASP A 20 -1.85 11.91 5.71
N SER A 21 -0.98 12.72 6.32
CA SER A 21 0.34 13.05 5.80
C SER A 21 1.40 11.96 6.06
N ILE A 22 1.12 11.01 6.95
CA ILE A 22 2.03 9.92 7.33
C ILE A 22 1.46 8.54 6.98
N CYS A 23 0.16 8.42 6.77
CA CYS A 23 -0.55 7.18 6.51
C CYS A 23 -1.45 7.32 5.28
N VAL A 24 -1.44 6.33 4.40
CA VAL A 24 -2.43 6.20 3.33
C VAL A 24 -3.10 4.85 3.48
N CYS A 25 -4.41 4.88 3.63
CA CYS A 25 -5.23 3.69 3.74
C CYS A 25 -6.29 3.74 2.65
N ALA A 26 -6.46 2.64 1.94
CA ALA A 26 -7.30 2.64 0.77
C ALA A 26 -7.90 1.25 0.52
N GLU A 27 -9.07 1.23 -0.11
CA GLU A 27 -9.76 -0.02 -0.46
C GLU A 27 -10.12 -0.09 -1.95
N ARG A 28 -10.14 -1.33 -2.44
CA ARG A 28 -10.62 -1.68 -3.78
C ARG A 28 -11.22 -3.07 -3.76
N GLY A 29 -12.55 -3.16 -3.78
CA GLY A 29 -13.25 -4.45 -3.70
C GLY A 29 -12.99 -5.13 -2.37
N ASP A 30 -12.46 -6.36 -2.39
CA ASP A 30 -12.10 -7.15 -1.21
C ASP A 30 -10.63 -6.98 -0.77
N THR A 31 -9.95 -5.99 -1.35
CA THR A 31 -8.55 -5.69 -1.09
C THR A 31 -8.39 -4.37 -0.36
N ALA A 32 -7.64 -4.38 0.73
CA ALA A 32 -7.28 -3.21 1.52
C ALA A 32 -5.76 -3.03 1.53
N ILE A 33 -5.30 -1.79 1.52
CA ILE A 33 -3.89 -1.43 1.64
C ILE A 33 -3.71 -0.35 2.71
N GLY A 34 -2.66 -0.50 3.51
CA GLY A 34 -2.17 0.53 4.43
C GLY A 34 -0.69 0.78 4.17
N ILE A 35 -0.33 2.05 3.96
CA ILE A 35 1.05 2.50 3.82
C ILE A 35 1.34 3.52 4.91
N THR A 36 2.36 3.28 5.71
CA THR A 36 2.72 4.17 6.82
C THR A 36 4.18 4.60 6.68
N GLN A 37 4.44 5.90 6.74
CA GLN A 37 5.78 6.46 6.87
C GLN A 37 6.15 6.54 8.35
N PHE A 38 7.22 5.86 8.73
CA PHE A 38 7.79 5.88 10.07
C PHE A 38 8.92 6.91 10.13
N GLU A 39 8.92 7.76 11.17
CA GLU A 39 9.94 8.78 11.36
C GLU A 39 11.35 8.17 11.33
N LYS A 40 12.15 8.55 10.31
CA LYS A 40 13.53 8.09 10.08
C LYS A 40 13.71 6.57 9.92
N GLN A 41 12.64 5.80 9.78
CA GLN A 41 12.68 4.34 9.65
C GLN A 41 12.17 3.85 8.29
N GLY A 42 11.70 4.77 7.43
CA GLY A 42 11.25 4.46 6.08
C GLY A 42 9.73 4.27 6.02
N MET A 43 9.27 3.37 5.17
CA MET A 43 7.85 3.11 4.96
C MET A 43 7.53 1.63 5.17
N GLY A 44 6.41 1.36 5.83
CA GLY A 44 5.79 0.04 5.91
C GLY A 44 4.58 -0.05 5.00
N VAL A 45 4.31 -1.27 4.54
CA VAL A 45 3.14 -1.58 3.72
C VAL A 45 2.46 -2.84 4.27
N SER A 46 1.14 -2.81 4.35
CA SER A 46 0.30 -3.96 4.66
C SER A 46 -0.77 -4.08 3.59
N ILE A 47 -0.94 -5.29 3.05
CA ILE A 47 -1.95 -5.60 2.04
C ILE A 47 -2.79 -6.76 2.57
N GLY A 48 -4.10 -6.57 2.62
CA GLY A 48 -5.07 -7.63 2.88
C GLY A 48 -5.90 -7.87 1.64
N SER A 49 -5.97 -9.11 1.16
CA SER A 49 -6.86 -9.52 0.08
C SER A 49 -7.25 -10.99 0.28
N ARG A 50 -8.38 -11.40 -0.27
CA ARG A 50 -8.74 -12.83 -0.36
C ARG A 50 -8.02 -13.53 -1.51
N ASP A 51 -7.52 -12.77 -2.48
CA ASP A 51 -6.78 -13.28 -3.62
C ASP A 51 -5.27 -13.07 -3.44
N ALA A 52 -4.52 -14.17 -3.27
CA ALA A 52 -3.07 -14.12 -3.13
C ALA A 52 -2.36 -13.60 -4.39
N SER A 53 -2.94 -13.78 -5.58
CA SER A 53 -2.38 -13.25 -6.83
C SER A 53 -2.46 -11.72 -6.87
N GLU A 54 -3.51 -11.16 -6.29
CA GLU A 54 -3.70 -9.72 -6.17
C GLU A 54 -2.64 -9.10 -5.23
N ILE A 55 -2.36 -9.76 -4.11
CA ILE A 55 -1.29 -9.35 -3.19
C ILE A 55 0.07 -9.33 -3.91
N ALA A 56 0.38 -10.36 -4.70
CA ALA A 56 1.62 -10.43 -5.47
C ALA A 56 1.69 -9.30 -6.51
N ARG A 57 0.63 -9.08 -7.28
CA ARG A 57 0.56 -8.02 -8.30
C ARG A 57 0.75 -6.63 -7.70
N ILE A 58 0.08 -6.33 -6.59
CA ILE A 58 0.24 -5.05 -5.88
C ILE A 58 1.66 -4.93 -5.34
N GLY A 59 2.20 -6.00 -4.75
CA GLY A 59 3.58 -6.06 -4.28
C GLY A 59 4.61 -5.71 -5.34
N ASP A 60 4.47 -6.25 -6.55
CA ASP A 60 5.38 -5.97 -7.67
C ASP A 60 5.32 -4.51 -8.10
N VAL A 61 4.13 -3.90 -8.12
CA VAL A 61 3.97 -2.47 -8.42
C VAL A 61 4.63 -1.61 -7.34
N LEU A 62 4.40 -1.90 -6.07
CA LEU A 62 5.01 -1.18 -4.96
C LEU A 62 6.54 -1.32 -4.94
N LYS A 63 7.06 -2.50 -5.28
CA LYS A 63 8.51 -2.71 -5.42
C LYS A 63 9.09 -1.88 -6.54
N LYS A 64 8.42 -1.85 -7.69
CA LYS A 64 8.89 -1.11 -8.87
C LYS A 64 8.81 0.40 -8.69
N GLN A 65 7.72 0.91 -8.10
CA GLN A 65 7.48 2.34 -8.01
C GLN A 65 8.01 2.98 -6.71
N LEU A 66 7.99 2.25 -5.59
CA LEU A 66 8.35 2.77 -4.27
C LEU A 66 9.56 2.06 -3.64
N GLY A 67 10.11 1.04 -4.29
CA GLY A 67 11.22 0.25 -3.74
C GLY A 67 10.82 -0.64 -2.55
N LEU A 68 9.53 -0.80 -2.28
CA LEU A 68 9.03 -1.58 -1.13
C LEU A 68 8.99 -3.07 -1.47
N SER A 69 9.61 -3.89 -0.63
CA SER A 69 9.56 -5.35 -0.79
C SER A 69 8.62 -5.96 0.24
N LEU A 70 7.65 -6.75 -0.21
CA LEU A 70 6.76 -7.48 0.69
C LEU A 70 7.52 -8.55 1.46
N GLN A 71 7.26 -8.62 2.76
CA GLN A 71 7.68 -9.71 3.63
C GLN A 71 6.44 -10.43 4.15
N LYS A 72 6.47 -11.77 4.19
CA LYS A 72 5.39 -12.51 4.85
C LYS A 72 5.41 -12.17 6.34
N PRO A 73 4.25 -11.90 6.98
CA PRO A 73 4.18 -11.78 8.42
C PRO A 73 4.69 -13.08 9.05
N ARG A 74 5.47 -12.94 10.13
CA ARG A 74 5.98 -14.07 10.91
C ARG A 74 4.87 -14.75 11.70
#